data_AF-A0A150GWU7-F1
#
_entry.id   AF-A0A150GWU7-F1
#
_cell.length_a   1.000
_cell.length_b   1.000
_cell.length_c   1.000
_cell.angle_alpha   90.00
_cell.angle_beta   90.00
_cell.angle_gamma   90.00
#
_symmetry.space_group_name_H-M   'P 1'
#
loop_
_entity.id
_entity.type
_entity.pdbx_description
1 polymer ?
#
loop_
_entity_poly.entity_id
_entity_poly.type
_entity_poly.pdbx_seq_one_letter_code
_entity_poly.pdbx_strand_id
1 'polypeptide(L)'
;MNALPQRLPVSSYLPDPPSPIPPAAPIPQALQHHYTPAQLASRRRVEVHVLGASGFEVPADRIWEELLNLLPPYVPAKAPVAPTTDAASGAAADAKAAVGDNVADADDADEHGAGPRELHVAFVGPELSDIIVEDSDGLALPQGSALAVLPPPPGRAMLYSYHLAPYQDWVAGRKPRRDGDGGGVAAAVSGARPAAWRRPDLAVAFNSGMSESDQKLWAPALEALIRHAVPVVFTSYNDQEAAADAGVWRAAGGQVTHGPERNPFRVLEPVAEPSEVDVFYHQNYYWWCGRAAAAGAAAATREP
;
A
#
# COMPACT_ATOMS: atom_id res chain seq x y z
N MET A 1 -53.54 -4.76 42.78
CA MET A 1 -52.13 -4.58 43.22
C MET A 1 -51.25 -4.86 42.02
N ASN A 2 -50.81 -3.82 41.32
CA ASN A 2 -49.93 -3.94 40.14
C ASN A 2 -48.48 -3.89 40.61
N ALA A 3 -47.74 -4.96 40.36
CA ALA A 3 -46.31 -5.03 40.64
C ALA A 3 -45.55 -4.15 39.63
N LEU A 4 -44.72 -3.24 40.15
CA LEU A 4 -43.82 -2.41 39.35
C LEU A 4 -42.73 -3.30 38.71
N PRO A 5 -42.32 -3.02 37.46
CA PRO A 5 -41.25 -3.77 36.80
C PRO A 5 -39.91 -3.49 37.48
N GLN A 6 -39.17 -4.55 37.80
CA GLN A 6 -37.82 -4.45 38.36
C GLN A 6 -36.87 -3.83 37.33
N ARG A 7 -36.20 -2.74 37.71
CA ARG A 7 -35.11 -2.15 36.92
C ARG A 7 -33.91 -3.11 36.98
N LEU A 8 -33.47 -3.56 35.81
CA LEU A 8 -32.20 -4.29 35.68
C LEU A 8 -31.03 -3.36 36.04
N PRO A 9 -29.96 -3.88 36.67
CA PRO A 9 -28.79 -3.08 37.02
C PRO A 9 -28.10 -2.59 35.75
N VAL A 10 -27.84 -1.28 35.70
CA VAL A 10 -27.04 -0.64 34.67
C VAL A 10 -25.62 -1.19 34.82
N SER A 11 -25.21 -2.09 33.92
CA SER A 11 -23.84 -2.54 33.81
C SER A 11 -22.98 -1.33 33.51
N SER A 12 -22.12 -0.95 34.45
CA SER A 12 -21.17 0.14 34.28
C SER A 12 -20.09 -0.31 33.29
N TYR A 13 -20.37 -0.12 32.00
CA TYR A 13 -19.35 -0.10 30.95
C TYR A 13 -18.44 1.10 31.26
N LEU A 14 -17.34 0.84 31.98
CA LEU A 14 -16.22 1.76 31.97
C LEU A 14 -15.57 1.59 30.59
N PRO A 15 -15.57 2.62 29.73
CA PRO A 15 -14.82 2.54 28.48
C PRO A 15 -13.35 2.33 28.83
N ASP A 16 -12.70 1.38 28.15
CA ASP A 16 -11.25 1.19 28.27
C ASP A 16 -10.56 2.54 28.02
N PRO A 17 -9.48 2.86 28.76
CA PRO A 17 -8.74 4.08 28.52
C PRO A 17 -8.30 4.11 27.05
N PRO A 18 -8.45 5.25 26.35
CA PRO A 18 -8.09 5.35 24.95
C PRO A 18 -6.62 4.99 24.81
N SER A 19 -6.35 3.89 24.10
CA SER A 19 -4.98 3.49 23.80
C SER A 19 -4.33 4.62 23.00
N PRO A 20 -3.17 5.16 23.42
CA PRO A 20 -2.54 6.32 22.79
C PRO A 20 -1.87 5.99 21.45
N ILE A 21 -2.12 4.79 20.91
CA ILE A 21 -1.55 4.37 19.63
C ILE A 21 -2.38 5.05 18.54
N PRO A 22 -1.80 5.96 17.74
CA PRO A 22 -2.50 6.48 16.56
C PRO A 22 -2.91 5.29 15.68
N PRO A 23 -3.98 5.41 14.88
CA PRO A 23 -4.38 4.36 13.95
C PRO A 23 -3.27 4.16 12.92
N ALA A 24 -2.27 3.33 13.26
CA ALA A 24 -1.21 2.90 12.37
C ALA A 24 -1.86 2.02 11.32
N ALA A 25 -2.22 2.57 10.15
CA ALA A 25 -2.89 1.84 9.08
C ALA A 25 -2.26 0.47 8.84
N PRO A 26 -2.99 -0.53 8.33
CA PRO A 26 -2.53 -1.93 8.24
C PRO A 26 -1.26 -2.17 7.39
N ILE A 27 -0.67 -1.12 6.80
CA ILE A 27 0.45 -1.21 5.86
C ILE A 27 1.73 -1.74 6.53
N PRO A 28 2.23 -1.24 7.69
CA PRO A 28 3.38 -1.82 8.39
C PRO A 28 3.19 -3.32 8.69
N GLN A 29 2.01 -3.71 9.17
CA GLN A 29 1.72 -5.08 9.54
C GLN A 29 1.60 -5.97 8.30
N ALA A 30 1.00 -5.48 7.22
CA ALA A 30 0.99 -6.18 5.94
C ALA A 30 2.40 -6.37 5.37
N LEU A 31 3.26 -5.36 5.44
CA LEU A 31 4.67 -5.49 5.04
C LEU A 31 5.39 -6.53 5.91
N GLN A 32 5.21 -6.50 7.24
CA GLN A 32 5.83 -7.47 8.15
C GLN A 32 5.28 -8.89 7.99
N HIS A 33 4.02 -9.03 7.61
CA HIS A 33 3.40 -10.31 7.25
C HIS A 33 4.02 -10.88 5.96
N HIS A 34 4.43 -10.01 5.06
CA HIS A 34 4.95 -10.36 3.74
C HIS A 34 6.48 -10.45 3.65
N TYR A 35 7.18 -9.78 4.54
CA TYR A 35 8.61 -9.66 4.53
C TYR A 35 9.15 -9.74 5.96
N THR A 36 10.25 -10.46 6.12
CA THR A 36 11.02 -10.38 7.35
C THR A 36 11.62 -8.98 7.51
N PRO A 37 11.91 -8.54 8.75
CA PRO A 37 12.61 -7.28 8.99
C PRO A 37 13.94 -7.18 8.22
N ALA A 38 14.67 -8.30 8.06
CA ALA A 38 15.92 -8.34 7.30
C ALA A 38 15.70 -8.07 5.80
N GLN A 39 14.63 -8.64 5.20
CA GLN A 39 14.29 -8.39 3.79
C GLN A 39 13.91 -6.93 3.55
N LEU A 40 13.06 -6.35 4.42
CA LEU A 40 12.73 -4.92 4.33
C LEU A 40 13.96 -4.05 4.54
N ALA A 41 14.84 -4.43 5.48
CA ALA A 41 16.06 -3.69 5.77
C ALA A 41 17.08 -3.72 4.62
N SER A 42 17.12 -4.81 3.84
CA SER A 42 18.00 -4.89 2.67
C SER A 42 17.54 -4.01 1.52
N ARG A 43 16.24 -3.74 1.39
CA ARG A 43 15.67 -2.97 0.28
C ARG A 43 16.12 -1.53 0.29
N ARG A 44 16.61 -1.05 -0.85
CA ARG A 44 16.98 0.38 -0.98
C ARG A 44 15.74 1.23 -1.19
N ARG A 45 14.75 0.66 -1.85
CA ARG A 45 13.49 1.30 -2.13
C ARG A 45 12.34 0.40 -1.68
N VAL A 46 11.33 1.01 -1.09
CA VAL A 46 10.04 0.37 -0.87
C VAL A 46 9.00 1.08 -1.71
N GLU A 47 8.32 0.33 -2.56
CA GLU A 47 7.31 0.81 -3.50
C GLU A 47 5.91 0.39 -3.02
N VAL A 48 5.07 1.36 -2.64
CA VAL A 48 3.69 1.13 -2.20
C VAL A 48 2.72 1.75 -3.19
N HIS A 49 1.77 0.96 -3.68
CA HIS A 49 0.72 1.45 -4.57
C HIS A 49 -0.61 1.53 -3.82
N VAL A 50 -1.23 2.71 -3.76
CA VAL A 50 -2.58 2.90 -3.22
C VAL A 50 -3.56 2.89 -4.40
N LEU A 51 -4.41 1.87 -4.45
CA LEU A 51 -5.36 1.59 -5.52
C LEU A 51 -6.74 2.17 -5.17
N GLY A 52 -7.45 2.62 -6.20
CA GLY A 52 -8.77 3.26 -6.02
C GLY A 52 -8.66 4.52 -5.17
N ALA A 53 -7.50 5.18 -5.21
CA ALA A 53 -7.27 6.36 -4.41
C ALA A 53 -8.25 7.46 -4.84
N SER A 54 -8.97 7.99 -3.87
CA SER A 54 -9.84 9.16 -3.97
C SER A 54 -9.30 10.26 -3.06
N GLY A 55 -10.11 11.29 -2.79
CA GLY A 55 -9.69 12.45 -2.01
C GLY A 55 -9.43 12.16 -0.56
N PHE A 56 -9.99 11.05 -0.08
CA PHE A 56 -9.95 10.67 1.33
C PHE A 56 -8.64 9.95 1.68
N GLU A 57 -7.98 9.31 0.72
CA GLU A 57 -6.77 8.53 0.95
C GLU A 57 -5.47 9.37 0.87
N VAL A 58 -5.54 10.54 0.22
CA VAL A 58 -4.39 11.44 0.04
C VAL A 58 -3.92 12.10 1.35
N PRO A 59 -4.79 12.55 2.28
CA PRO A 59 -4.40 13.16 3.56
C PRO A 59 -3.90 12.20 4.64
N ALA A 60 -3.34 11.04 4.27
CA ALA A 60 -2.84 10.00 5.18
C ALA A 60 -1.51 10.38 5.87
N ASP A 61 -1.42 11.60 6.42
CA ASP A 61 -0.17 12.31 6.74
C ASP A 61 0.82 11.53 7.62
N ARG A 62 0.34 10.63 8.48
CA ARG A 62 1.20 9.89 9.43
C ARG A 62 1.53 8.46 9.03
N ILE A 63 0.76 7.87 8.13
CA ILE A 63 0.94 6.46 7.74
C ILE A 63 2.29 6.29 7.02
N TRP A 64 2.63 7.25 6.16
CA TRP A 64 3.86 7.22 5.38
C TRP A 64 5.12 7.47 6.23
N GLU A 65 5.00 8.31 7.28
CA GLU A 65 6.08 8.55 8.24
C GLU A 65 6.42 7.29 9.06
N GLU A 66 5.40 6.53 9.48
CA GLU A 66 5.61 5.25 10.16
C GLU A 66 6.34 4.26 9.27
N LEU A 67 5.94 4.16 7.99
CA LEU A 67 6.59 3.29 7.00
C LEU A 67 8.05 3.70 6.75
N LEU A 68 8.32 5.00 6.62
CA LEU A 68 9.69 5.52 6.54
C LEU A 68 10.54 5.09 7.74
N ASN A 69 9.94 5.00 8.94
CA ASN A 69 10.65 4.58 10.15
C ASN A 69 10.95 3.08 10.21
N LEU A 70 10.25 2.25 9.44
CA LEU A 70 10.56 0.82 9.28
C LEU A 70 11.81 0.60 8.42
N LEU A 71 12.14 1.54 7.52
CA LEU A 71 13.36 1.46 6.73
C LEU A 71 14.57 1.71 7.64
N PRO A 72 15.59 0.85 7.69
CA PRO A 72 16.77 1.11 8.49
C PRO A 72 17.40 2.45 8.07
N PRO A 73 17.96 3.22 9.01
CA PRO A 73 18.64 4.45 8.67
C PRO A 73 19.78 4.16 7.68
N TYR A 74 19.93 5.00 6.66
CA TYR A 74 21.10 4.93 5.79
C TYR A 74 22.32 5.34 6.61
N VAL A 75 23.21 4.37 6.84
CA VAL A 75 24.54 4.64 7.38
C VAL A 75 25.45 4.76 6.17
N PRO A 76 25.88 5.99 5.78
CA PRO A 76 26.85 6.12 4.71
C PRO A 76 28.05 5.25 5.05
N ALA A 77 28.47 4.40 4.10
CA ALA A 77 29.70 3.65 4.25
C ALA A 77 30.77 4.65 4.70
N LYS A 78 31.40 4.39 5.85
CA LYS A 78 32.46 5.25 6.36
C LYS A 78 33.42 5.44 5.20
N ALA A 79 33.55 6.68 4.72
CA ALA A 79 34.38 6.97 3.55
C ALA A 79 35.71 6.25 3.77
N PRO A 80 36.17 5.43 2.80
CA PRO A 80 37.38 4.64 2.99
C PRO A 80 38.45 5.61 3.48
N VAL A 81 38.93 5.36 4.71
CA VAL A 81 40.02 6.15 5.26
C VAL A 81 41.13 6.00 4.24
N ALA A 82 41.52 7.11 3.62
CA ALA A 82 42.49 7.11 2.53
C ALA A 82 43.66 6.21 2.97
N PRO A 83 44.03 5.19 2.18
CA PRO A 83 45.00 4.20 2.60
C PRO A 83 46.25 4.94 3.03
N THR A 84 46.56 4.91 4.33
CA THR A 84 47.88 5.25 4.82
C THR A 84 48.82 4.23 4.19
N THR A 85 49.65 4.71 3.27
CA THR A 85 50.58 3.91 2.49
C THR A 85 51.58 3.23 3.42
N ASP A 86 51.26 2.04 3.91
CA ASP A 86 52.23 1.15 4.53
C ASP A 86 51.87 -0.33 4.25
N ALA A 87 52.79 -0.97 3.51
CA ALA A 87 53.12 -2.39 3.49
C ALA A 87 52.10 -3.45 2.99
N ALA A 88 52.32 -3.83 1.72
CA ALA A 88 52.59 -5.17 1.19
C ALA A 88 52.06 -6.49 1.86
N SER A 89 51.41 -7.25 0.97
CA SER A 89 51.50 -8.71 0.69
C SER A 89 50.75 -9.74 1.55
N GLY A 90 49.80 -10.41 0.88
CA GLY A 90 49.84 -11.87 0.68
C GLY A 90 48.73 -12.70 1.34
N ALA A 91 47.82 -13.23 0.49
CA ALA A 91 47.30 -14.62 0.48
C ALA A 91 45.81 -14.68 0.07
N ALA A 92 45.53 -15.55 -0.90
CA ALA A 92 44.19 -15.87 -1.41
C ALA A 92 43.64 -17.14 -0.74
N ALA A 93 42.34 -17.18 -0.44
CA ALA A 93 41.63 -18.43 -0.16
C ALA A 93 40.13 -18.34 -0.53
N ASP A 94 39.66 -19.47 -1.02
CA ASP A 94 38.38 -19.83 -1.61
C ASP A 94 37.12 -19.45 -0.80
N ALA A 95 36.05 -19.04 -1.52
CA ALA A 95 34.69 -19.04 -0.98
C ALA A 95 33.70 -19.65 -1.99
N LYS A 96 33.05 -20.73 -1.54
CA LYS A 96 32.10 -21.58 -2.24
C LYS A 96 30.67 -21.04 -2.01
N ALA A 97 29.93 -20.80 -3.09
CA ALA A 97 28.60 -20.21 -3.06
C ALA A 97 27.49 -21.21 -2.66
N ALA A 98 26.54 -20.73 -1.83
CA ALA A 98 25.27 -21.38 -1.55
C ALA A 98 24.20 -20.80 -2.48
N VAL A 99 23.46 -21.67 -3.17
CA VAL A 99 22.36 -21.32 -4.08
C VAL A 99 21.06 -21.43 -3.28
N GLY A 100 20.38 -20.30 -3.09
CA GLY A 100 19.01 -20.24 -2.59
C GLY A 100 18.09 -19.75 -3.70
N ASP A 101 16.96 -20.42 -3.89
CA ASP A 101 15.90 -20.07 -4.84
C ASP A 101 15.23 -18.74 -4.43
N ASN A 102 15.85 -17.63 -4.82
CA ASN A 102 15.19 -16.33 -4.87
C ASN A 102 14.92 -16.04 -6.34
N VAL A 103 13.64 -15.99 -6.71
CA VAL A 103 13.19 -15.36 -7.95
C VAL A 103 13.43 -13.85 -7.77
N ALA A 104 14.67 -13.42 -7.96
CA ALA A 104 15.04 -12.03 -8.04
C ALA A 104 14.60 -11.52 -9.41
N ASP A 105 13.70 -10.53 -9.42
CA ASP A 105 13.33 -9.83 -10.65
C ASP A 105 14.57 -9.12 -11.19
N ALA A 106 14.79 -9.19 -12.50
CA ALA A 106 15.99 -8.66 -13.16
C ALA A 106 16.17 -7.13 -13.02
N ASP A 107 15.18 -6.42 -12.48
CA ASP A 107 15.24 -4.99 -12.18
C ASP A 107 15.96 -4.67 -10.85
N ASP A 108 16.30 -5.65 -10.01
CA ASP A 108 16.91 -5.45 -8.67
C ASP A 108 18.43 -5.21 -8.69
N ALA A 109 19.10 -5.36 -9.84
CA ALA A 109 20.56 -5.37 -9.91
C ALA A 109 21.22 -4.02 -9.53
N ASP A 110 20.48 -2.91 -9.57
CA ASP A 110 20.98 -1.55 -9.25
C ASP A 110 20.63 -1.07 -7.82
N GLU A 111 19.99 -1.93 -7.00
CA GLU A 111 19.48 -1.52 -5.69
C GLU A 111 20.56 -1.37 -4.61
N HIS A 112 21.80 -1.82 -4.83
CA HIS A 112 22.83 -1.82 -3.78
C HIS A 112 23.67 -0.52 -3.72
N GLY A 113 23.25 0.52 -4.45
CA GLY A 113 23.94 1.81 -4.50
C GLY A 113 23.93 2.61 -3.19
N ALA A 114 24.95 3.46 -3.01
CA ALA A 114 25.19 4.30 -1.83
C ALA A 114 24.24 5.53 -1.70
N GLY A 115 22.96 5.34 -2.00
CA GLY A 115 21.94 6.40 -1.96
C GLY A 115 21.08 6.39 -0.69
N PRO A 116 20.27 7.45 -0.46
CA PRO A 116 19.25 7.42 0.56
C PRO A 116 18.27 6.27 0.32
N ARG A 117 17.69 5.75 1.40
CA ARG A 117 16.61 4.76 1.31
C ARG A 117 15.33 5.46 0.89
N GLU A 118 14.64 4.95 -0.12
CA GLU A 118 13.48 5.60 -0.72
C GLU A 118 12.19 4.87 -0.32
N LEU A 119 11.20 5.60 0.19
CA LEU A 119 9.81 5.15 0.17
C LEU A 119 9.10 5.88 -0.98
N HIS A 120 8.58 5.15 -1.95
CA HIS A 120 7.75 5.71 -3.01
C HIS A 120 6.31 5.25 -2.83
N VAL A 121 5.40 6.20 -2.78
CA VAL A 121 3.96 5.97 -2.67
C VAL A 121 3.29 6.45 -3.95
N ALA A 122 2.72 5.53 -4.71
CA ALA A 122 1.97 5.83 -5.93
C ALA A 122 0.47 5.74 -5.64
N PHE A 123 -0.24 6.85 -5.76
CA PHE A 123 -1.70 6.87 -5.71
C PHE A 123 -2.24 6.64 -7.13
N VAL A 124 -3.12 5.66 -7.29
CA VAL A 124 -3.61 5.20 -8.59
C VAL A 124 -5.12 5.05 -8.56
N GLY A 125 -5.79 5.72 -9.48
CA GLY A 125 -7.23 5.65 -9.65
C GLY A 125 -7.72 6.76 -10.57
N PRO A 126 -8.72 6.52 -11.44
CA PRO A 126 -9.33 7.59 -12.21
C PRO A 126 -9.97 8.65 -11.31
N GLU A 127 -10.49 8.28 -10.13
CA GLU A 127 -11.16 9.16 -9.17
C GLU A 127 -10.25 10.27 -8.61
N LEU A 128 -8.92 10.11 -8.72
CA LEU A 128 -7.95 11.15 -8.41
C LEU A 128 -8.16 12.43 -9.25
N SER A 129 -8.81 12.33 -10.42
CA SER A 129 -9.15 13.51 -11.22
C SER A 129 -9.98 14.51 -10.43
N ASP A 130 -10.89 14.04 -9.57
CA ASP A 130 -11.88 14.91 -8.93
C ASP A 130 -11.26 15.78 -7.82
N ILE A 131 -10.06 15.41 -7.35
CA ILE A 131 -9.35 16.09 -6.25
C ILE A 131 -8.23 16.96 -6.77
N ILE A 132 -7.58 16.51 -7.84
CA ILE A 132 -6.41 17.19 -8.41
C ILE A 132 -6.86 18.42 -9.25
N VAL A 133 -8.12 18.47 -9.69
CA VAL A 133 -8.63 19.48 -10.62
C VAL A 133 -8.92 20.85 -10.00
N GLU A 134 -9.01 21.02 -8.68
CA GLU A 134 -9.36 22.33 -8.10
C GLU A 134 -8.17 23.28 -7.83
N ASP A 135 -6.94 22.78 -7.65
CA ASP A 135 -5.76 23.61 -7.33
C ASP A 135 -4.49 23.29 -8.15
N SER A 136 -4.58 22.41 -9.14
CA SER A 136 -3.45 22.09 -10.02
C SER A 136 -3.88 21.96 -11.48
N ASP A 137 -3.05 22.43 -12.41
CA ASP A 137 -3.32 22.57 -13.85
C ASP A 137 -3.51 21.24 -14.62
N GLY A 138 -4.15 20.23 -14.02
CA GLY A 138 -4.23 18.85 -14.55
C GLY A 138 -2.87 18.15 -14.59
N LEU A 139 -1.85 18.74 -13.97
CA LEU A 139 -0.59 18.10 -13.67
C LEU A 139 -0.76 17.43 -12.31
N ALA A 140 -0.49 16.12 -12.24
CA ALA A 140 -0.24 15.44 -10.98
C ALA A 140 0.48 16.40 -10.04
N LEU A 141 -0.09 16.68 -8.87
CA LEU A 141 0.51 17.53 -7.84
C LEU A 141 2.02 17.25 -7.83
N PRO A 142 2.87 18.29 -7.86
CA PRO A 142 4.30 18.11 -8.04
C PRO A 142 4.78 17.00 -7.12
N GLN A 143 5.50 16.03 -7.71
CA GLN A 143 6.29 15.06 -6.96
C GLN A 143 6.92 15.78 -5.76
N GLY A 144 6.43 15.54 -4.54
CA GLY A 144 7.07 16.07 -3.33
C GLY A 144 6.29 16.97 -2.38
N SER A 145 4.95 17.03 -2.39
CA SER A 145 4.25 17.65 -1.26
C SER A 145 2.89 17.02 -0.98
N ALA A 146 2.88 15.95 -0.18
CA ALA A 146 1.74 15.77 0.73
C ALA A 146 1.75 17.01 1.65
N LEU A 147 0.60 17.69 1.76
CA LEU A 147 0.44 19.10 2.14
C LEU A 147 1.01 19.52 3.50
N ALA A 148 1.57 18.60 4.29
CA ALA A 148 2.17 18.90 5.60
C ALA A 148 3.24 17.91 6.07
N VAL A 149 3.89 17.13 5.18
CA VAL A 149 4.84 16.12 5.69
C VAL A 149 6.10 16.77 6.22
N LEU A 150 6.48 16.39 7.43
CA LEU A 150 7.80 16.69 7.98
C LEU A 150 8.88 16.17 7.02
N PRO A 151 10.04 16.85 6.92
CA PRO A 151 11.13 16.35 6.11
C PRO A 151 11.49 14.93 6.57
N PRO A 152 11.75 13.99 5.64
CA PRO A 152 12.11 12.63 6.01
C PRO A 152 13.38 12.62 6.87
N PRO A 153 13.54 11.64 7.78
CA PRO A 153 14.76 11.52 8.58
C PRO A 153 16.03 11.45 7.71
N PRO A 154 17.20 11.92 8.20
CA PRO A 154 18.43 11.93 7.43
C PRO A 154 18.74 10.56 6.80
N GLY A 155 19.10 10.58 5.51
CA GLY A 155 19.42 9.36 4.77
C GLY A 155 18.19 8.58 4.28
N ARG A 156 16.98 9.11 4.45
CA ARG A 156 15.76 8.59 3.85
C ARG A 156 15.16 9.64 2.92
N ALA A 157 14.46 9.17 1.90
CA ALA A 157 13.73 9.99 0.94
C ALA A 157 12.31 9.44 0.82
N MET A 158 11.36 10.34 0.63
CA MET A 158 9.98 9.98 0.37
C MET A 158 9.53 10.62 -0.92
N LEU A 159 8.94 9.82 -1.79
CA LEU A 159 8.49 10.20 -3.10
C LEU A 159 7.01 9.90 -3.20
N TYR A 160 6.28 10.79 -3.85
CA TYR A 160 4.86 10.60 -4.17
C TYR A 160 4.66 10.68 -5.67
N SER A 161 3.76 9.86 -6.19
CA SER A 161 3.27 10.02 -7.56
C SER A 161 1.75 9.80 -7.62
N TYR A 162 1.11 10.47 -8.56
CA TYR A 162 -0.33 10.36 -8.81
C TYR A 162 -0.55 9.89 -10.23
N HIS A 163 -1.37 8.87 -10.39
CA HIS A 163 -1.66 8.21 -11.66
C HIS A 163 -3.17 8.19 -11.87
N LEU A 164 -3.67 9.17 -12.61
CA LEU A 164 -5.09 9.37 -12.94
C LEU A 164 -5.49 8.39 -14.06
N ALA A 165 -5.32 7.10 -13.81
CA ALA A 165 -5.64 6.04 -14.76
C ALA A 165 -6.01 4.76 -13.99
N PRO A 166 -6.79 3.86 -14.60
CA PRO A 166 -6.96 2.51 -14.07
C PRO A 166 -5.61 1.80 -13.89
N TYR A 167 -5.48 1.02 -12.83
CA TYR A 167 -4.20 0.39 -12.46
C TYR A 167 -3.59 -0.44 -13.60
N GLN A 168 -4.41 -1.24 -14.28
CA GLN A 168 -4.00 -2.05 -15.43
C GLN A 168 -3.48 -1.24 -16.62
N ASP A 169 -3.94 0.00 -16.79
CA ASP A 169 -3.48 0.87 -17.87
C ASP A 169 -2.09 1.41 -17.53
N TRP A 170 -1.89 1.83 -16.28
CA TRP A 170 -0.59 2.27 -15.80
C TRP A 170 0.45 1.15 -15.85
N VAL A 171 0.10 -0.07 -15.40
CA VAL A 171 0.94 -1.27 -15.52
C VAL A 171 1.35 -1.54 -16.97
N ALA A 172 0.43 -1.37 -17.92
CA ALA A 172 0.69 -1.55 -19.35
C ALA A 172 1.51 -0.40 -19.98
N GLY A 173 1.94 0.59 -19.20
CA GLY A 173 2.62 1.79 -19.70
C GLY A 173 1.72 2.67 -20.56
N ARG A 174 0.40 2.47 -20.52
CA ARG A 174 -0.55 3.33 -21.22
C ARG A 174 -0.58 4.67 -20.49
N LYS A 175 -0.52 5.75 -21.26
CA LYS A 175 -0.70 7.09 -20.72
C LYS A 175 -2.18 7.27 -20.34
N PRO A 176 -2.48 8.02 -19.26
CA PRO A 176 -3.85 8.41 -18.94
C PRO A 176 -4.54 8.92 -20.20
N ARG A 177 -5.71 8.37 -20.49
CA ARG A 177 -6.52 8.82 -21.62
C ARG A 177 -6.99 10.23 -21.23
N ARG A 178 -6.59 11.25 -21.99
CA ARG A 178 -7.23 12.56 -21.84
C ARG A 178 -8.66 12.38 -22.30
N ASP A 179 -9.59 12.47 -21.37
CA ASP A 179 -11.00 12.55 -21.73
C ASP A 179 -11.19 13.86 -22.51
N GLY A 180 -11.37 13.73 -23.82
CA GLY A 180 -11.54 14.85 -24.75
C GLY A 180 -10.39 15.01 -25.75
N ASP A 181 -10.45 14.26 -26.86
CA ASP A 181 -9.92 14.70 -28.18
C ASP A 181 -10.74 15.89 -28.74
N GLY A 182 -10.93 16.89 -27.88
CA GLY A 182 -11.72 18.09 -28.08
C GLY A 182 -11.17 19.27 -27.26
N GLY A 183 -9.84 19.45 -27.26
CA GLY A 183 -9.17 20.75 -27.14
C GLY A 183 -9.29 21.53 -25.82
N GLY A 184 -8.26 21.42 -24.98
CA GLY A 184 -7.97 22.32 -23.85
C GLY A 184 -8.38 21.69 -22.51
N VAL A 185 -7.60 21.68 -21.44
CA VAL A 185 -6.42 22.46 -21.04
C VAL A 185 -5.64 21.54 -20.11
N ALA A 186 -4.40 21.15 -20.43
CA ALA A 186 -3.41 20.60 -19.48
C ALA A 186 -2.13 20.17 -20.24
N ALA A 187 -1.64 20.96 -21.19
CA ALA A 187 -0.36 20.70 -21.84
C ALA A 187 0.70 21.63 -21.25
N ALA A 188 1.69 21.01 -20.61
CA ALA A 188 3.07 21.52 -20.49
C ALA A 188 3.36 22.61 -19.45
N VAL A 189 3.22 22.32 -18.15
CA VAL A 189 3.88 23.14 -17.10
C VAL A 189 4.88 22.38 -16.22
N SER A 190 4.97 21.04 -16.28
CA SER A 190 6.07 20.33 -15.63
C SER A 190 6.72 19.32 -16.58
N GLY A 191 8.00 19.51 -16.88
CA GLY A 191 8.81 18.53 -17.62
C GLY A 191 9.04 17.21 -16.88
N ALA A 192 8.38 17.00 -15.72
CA ALA A 192 8.40 15.75 -14.99
C ALA A 192 7.63 14.68 -15.78
N ARG A 193 8.37 13.69 -16.30
CA ARG A 193 7.79 12.49 -16.90
C ARG A 193 7.08 11.70 -15.80
N PRO A 194 5.83 11.24 -16.00
CA PRO A 194 5.17 10.37 -15.02
C PRO A 194 6.07 9.17 -14.73
N ALA A 195 6.15 8.79 -13.46
CA ALA A 195 6.95 7.65 -13.04
C ALA A 195 6.51 6.41 -13.82
N ALA A 196 7.47 5.73 -14.46
CA ALA A 196 7.20 4.45 -15.08
C ALA A 196 6.71 3.48 -14.00
N TRP A 197 5.76 2.62 -14.36
CA TRP A 197 5.28 1.58 -13.45
C TRP A 197 6.45 0.71 -13.01
N ARG A 198 6.52 0.46 -11.70
CA ARG A 198 7.40 -0.52 -11.08
C ARG A 198 6.54 -1.52 -10.33
N ARG A 199 7.02 -2.75 -10.19
CA ARG A 199 6.33 -3.72 -9.36
C ARG A 199 6.33 -3.21 -7.91
N PRO A 200 5.16 -3.03 -7.27
CA PRO A 200 5.11 -2.61 -5.89
C PRO A 200 5.49 -3.76 -4.95
N ASP A 201 6.08 -3.40 -3.81
CA ASP A 201 6.29 -4.31 -2.69
C ASP A 201 4.98 -4.63 -1.97
N LEU A 202 4.03 -3.71 -2.04
CA LEU A 202 2.69 -3.84 -1.49
C LEU A 202 1.71 -2.95 -2.26
N ALA A 203 0.59 -3.52 -2.69
CA ALA A 203 -0.57 -2.76 -3.12
C ALA A 203 -1.61 -2.69 -2.00
N VAL A 204 -2.21 -1.53 -1.82
CA VAL A 204 -3.15 -1.20 -0.75
C VAL A 204 -4.44 -0.66 -1.37
N ALA A 205 -5.59 -1.02 -0.82
CA ALA A 205 -6.86 -0.37 -1.12
C ALA A 205 -7.64 -0.18 0.18
N PHE A 206 -8.11 1.04 0.41
CA PHE A 206 -8.87 1.40 1.60
C PHE A 206 -10.36 1.27 1.30
N ASN A 207 -11.09 0.59 2.19
CA ASN A 207 -12.51 0.27 2.06
C ASN A 207 -12.90 -0.10 0.61
N SER A 208 -12.27 -1.14 0.09
CA SER A 208 -12.09 -1.30 -1.37
C SER A 208 -13.38 -1.42 -2.18
N GLY A 209 -14.47 -1.88 -1.55
CA GLY A 209 -15.77 -2.09 -2.20
C GLY A 209 -15.71 -3.02 -3.41
N MET A 210 -14.66 -3.83 -3.56
CA MET A 210 -14.42 -4.55 -4.82
C MET A 210 -15.43 -5.64 -5.10
N SER A 211 -16.14 -6.11 -4.08
CA SER A 211 -17.23 -7.07 -4.19
C SER A 211 -18.60 -6.43 -4.47
N GLU A 212 -18.69 -5.12 -4.64
CA GLU A 212 -19.95 -4.41 -4.86
C GLU A 212 -20.20 -4.08 -6.35
N SER A 213 -20.86 -2.96 -6.64
CA SER A 213 -21.29 -2.56 -7.99
C SER A 213 -20.15 -2.44 -9.00
N ASP A 214 -18.92 -2.23 -8.53
CA ASP A 214 -17.76 -1.95 -9.36
C ASP A 214 -16.82 -3.15 -9.55
N GLN A 215 -17.27 -4.38 -9.25
CA GLN A 215 -16.53 -5.63 -9.50
C GLN A 215 -15.87 -5.69 -10.88
N LYS A 216 -16.55 -5.19 -11.92
CA LYS A 216 -16.05 -5.20 -13.31
C LYS A 216 -14.85 -4.28 -13.52
N LEU A 217 -14.75 -3.19 -12.76
CA LEU A 217 -13.62 -2.25 -12.82
C LEU A 217 -12.39 -2.82 -12.10
N TRP A 218 -12.61 -3.61 -11.06
CA TRP A 218 -11.55 -4.26 -10.30
C TRP A 218 -10.90 -5.44 -11.02
N ALA A 219 -11.66 -6.24 -11.76
CA ALA A 219 -11.14 -7.49 -12.35
C ALA A 219 -9.82 -7.32 -13.14
N PRO A 220 -9.65 -6.32 -14.03
CA PRO A 220 -8.38 -6.09 -14.72
C PRO A 220 -7.22 -5.69 -13.79
N ALA A 221 -7.50 -4.92 -12.74
CA ALA A 221 -6.50 -4.52 -11.75
C ALA A 221 -6.04 -5.73 -10.92
N LEU A 222 -6.98 -6.57 -10.47
CA LEU A 222 -6.69 -7.81 -9.75
C LEU A 222 -5.86 -8.77 -10.62
N GLU A 223 -6.22 -8.92 -11.90
CA GLU A 223 -5.44 -9.74 -12.84
C GLU A 223 -3.99 -9.23 -12.95
N ALA A 224 -3.78 -7.92 -13.03
CA ALA A 224 -2.44 -7.33 -13.06
C ALA A 224 -1.66 -7.63 -11.76
N LEU A 225 -2.28 -7.47 -10.59
CA LEU A 225 -1.65 -7.78 -9.30
C LEU A 225 -1.24 -9.26 -9.20
N ILE A 226 -2.11 -10.17 -9.63
CA ILE A 226 -1.84 -11.61 -9.66
C ILE A 226 -0.70 -11.93 -10.62
N ARG A 227 -0.77 -11.41 -11.85
CA ARG A 227 0.24 -11.63 -12.89
C ARG A 227 1.64 -11.21 -12.44
N HIS A 228 1.73 -10.12 -11.70
CA HIS A 228 2.99 -9.57 -11.19
C HIS A 228 3.32 -10.04 -9.76
N ALA A 229 2.59 -11.03 -9.23
CA ALA A 229 2.77 -11.57 -7.88
C ALA A 229 2.92 -10.46 -6.81
N VAL A 230 2.10 -9.43 -6.90
CA VAL A 230 2.10 -8.29 -5.99
C VAL A 230 1.42 -8.71 -4.67
N PRO A 231 2.08 -8.52 -3.51
CA PRO A 231 1.41 -8.65 -2.23
C PRO A 231 0.36 -7.55 -2.05
N VAL A 232 -0.80 -7.89 -1.47
CA VAL A 232 -1.91 -6.95 -1.30
C VAL A 232 -2.37 -6.89 0.15
N VAL A 233 -2.84 -5.71 0.56
CA VAL A 233 -3.64 -5.54 1.78
C VAL A 233 -4.85 -4.68 1.48
N PHE A 234 -6.02 -5.20 1.75
CA PHE A 234 -7.28 -4.48 1.54
C PHE A 234 -8.03 -4.35 2.85
N THR A 235 -8.83 -3.29 2.94
CA THR A 235 -9.71 -3.03 4.08
C THR A 235 -11.14 -2.86 3.61
N SER A 236 -12.08 -3.02 4.55
CA SER A 236 -13.52 -2.93 4.30
C SER A 236 -14.25 -2.37 5.54
N TYR A 237 -15.50 -1.92 5.37
CA TYR A 237 -16.28 -1.31 6.46
C TYR A 237 -16.85 -2.33 7.43
N ASN A 238 -17.04 -3.58 7.01
CA ASN A 238 -17.58 -4.67 7.83
C ASN A 238 -16.99 -6.03 7.45
N ASP A 239 -17.38 -7.07 8.21
CA ASP A 239 -16.91 -8.44 8.03
C ASP A 239 -17.44 -9.07 6.74
N GLN A 240 -18.68 -8.76 6.36
CA GLN A 240 -19.33 -9.28 5.16
C GLN A 240 -18.61 -8.80 3.90
N GLU A 241 -18.35 -7.49 3.78
CA GLU A 241 -17.55 -6.90 2.71
C GLU A 241 -16.15 -7.49 2.68
N ALA A 242 -15.46 -7.56 3.82
CA ALA A 242 -14.11 -8.10 3.85
C ALA A 242 -14.06 -9.58 3.41
N ALA A 243 -15.05 -10.37 3.79
CA ALA A 243 -15.19 -11.76 3.35
C ALA A 243 -15.50 -11.86 1.84
N ALA A 244 -16.36 -10.97 1.33
CA ALA A 244 -16.74 -10.91 -0.08
C ALA A 244 -15.57 -10.44 -0.96
N ASP A 245 -14.85 -9.39 -0.57
CA ASP A 245 -13.64 -8.87 -1.23
C ASP A 245 -12.56 -9.95 -1.29
N ALA A 246 -12.32 -10.64 -0.17
CA ALA A 246 -11.42 -11.80 -0.11
C ALA A 246 -11.89 -12.96 -1.02
N GLY A 247 -13.22 -13.10 -1.22
CA GLY A 247 -13.81 -14.03 -2.17
C GLY A 247 -13.48 -13.67 -3.62
N VAL A 248 -13.64 -12.40 -4.00
CA VAL A 248 -13.27 -11.86 -5.32
C VAL A 248 -11.78 -12.06 -5.61
N TRP A 249 -10.91 -11.80 -4.63
CA TRP A 249 -9.48 -12.06 -4.74
C TRP A 249 -9.15 -13.53 -5.02
N ARG A 250 -9.78 -14.45 -4.28
CA ARG A 250 -9.61 -15.89 -4.53
C ARG A 250 -10.09 -16.28 -5.93
N ALA A 251 -11.23 -15.74 -6.36
CA ALA A 251 -11.77 -15.99 -7.69
C ALA A 251 -10.85 -15.49 -8.82
N ALA A 252 -10.09 -14.41 -8.58
CA ALA A 252 -9.07 -13.89 -9.49
C ALA A 252 -7.76 -14.73 -9.53
N GLY A 253 -7.66 -15.81 -8.73
CA GLY A 253 -6.45 -16.64 -8.62
C GLY A 253 -5.52 -16.22 -7.46
N GLY A 254 -6.01 -15.38 -6.56
CA GLY A 254 -5.31 -14.99 -5.35
C GLY A 254 -5.43 -16.02 -4.23
N GLN A 255 -4.50 -15.95 -3.29
CA GLN A 255 -4.54 -16.62 -2.00
C GLN A 255 -4.65 -15.57 -0.90
N VAL A 256 -5.58 -15.78 0.03
CA VAL A 256 -5.66 -15.01 1.27
C VAL A 256 -4.67 -15.62 2.27
N THR A 257 -3.72 -14.80 2.73
CA THR A 257 -2.62 -15.23 3.60
C THR A 257 -2.78 -14.72 5.03
N HIS A 258 -3.58 -13.68 5.22
CA HIS A 258 -4.10 -13.21 6.49
C HIS A 258 -5.59 -12.96 6.29
N GLY A 259 -6.42 -13.59 7.12
CA GLY A 259 -7.86 -13.66 6.90
C GLY A 259 -8.58 -12.32 7.10
N PRO A 260 -9.83 -12.19 6.60
CA PRO A 260 -10.71 -11.09 6.97
C PRO A 260 -10.91 -11.07 8.48
N GLU A 261 -10.30 -10.09 9.14
CA GLU A 261 -10.44 -9.92 10.58
C GLU A 261 -10.58 -8.44 10.94
N ARG A 262 -10.99 -8.19 12.18
CA ARG A 262 -11.15 -6.84 12.70
C ARG A 262 -9.78 -6.16 12.75
N ASN A 263 -9.66 -5.02 12.08
CA ASN A 263 -8.46 -4.21 12.08
C ASN A 263 -8.28 -3.54 13.46
N PRO A 264 -7.18 -3.84 14.19
CA PRO A 264 -6.89 -3.17 15.46
C PRO A 264 -6.53 -1.69 15.27
N PHE A 265 -6.24 -1.25 14.05
CA PHE A 265 -5.84 0.12 13.70
C PHE A 265 -6.90 0.90 12.92
N ARG A 266 -8.15 0.42 12.90
CA ARG A 266 -9.27 1.17 12.32
C ARG A 266 -9.45 2.53 12.99
N VAL A 267 -10.17 3.43 12.32
CA VAL A 267 -10.61 4.68 12.96
C VAL A 267 -11.55 4.37 14.13
N LEU A 268 -11.23 4.89 15.31
CA LEU A 268 -11.99 4.61 16.53
C LEU A 268 -13.30 5.41 16.60
N GLU A 269 -13.37 6.55 15.91
CA GLU A 269 -14.59 7.34 15.80
C GLU A 269 -15.58 6.62 14.86
N PRO A 270 -16.75 6.20 15.36
CA PRO A 270 -17.78 5.62 14.53
C PRO A 270 -18.42 6.71 13.65
N VAL A 271 -18.70 6.36 12.40
CA VAL A 271 -19.45 7.19 11.45
C VAL A 271 -20.85 6.60 11.34
N ALA A 272 -21.88 7.44 11.43
CA ALA A 272 -23.26 6.99 11.24
C ALA A 272 -23.52 6.62 9.77
N GLU A 273 -24.21 5.51 9.54
CA GLU A 273 -24.67 5.11 8.20
C GLU A 273 -25.75 6.09 7.72
N PRO A 274 -25.55 6.80 6.60
CA PRO A 274 -26.53 7.79 6.12
C PRO A 274 -27.95 7.24 5.89
N SER A 275 -28.06 5.94 5.59
CA SER A 275 -29.31 5.32 5.16
C SER A 275 -30.06 4.58 6.28
N GLU A 276 -29.44 4.39 7.45
CA GLU A 276 -29.96 3.54 8.52
C GLU A 276 -29.88 4.23 9.89
N VAL A 277 -30.90 4.02 10.73
CA VAL A 277 -30.92 4.54 12.10
C VAL A 277 -30.22 3.55 13.02
N ASP A 278 -29.37 4.05 13.92
CA ASP A 278 -28.61 3.25 14.90
C ASP A 278 -27.54 2.31 14.31
N VAL A 279 -27.16 2.50 13.04
CA VAL A 279 -26.05 1.78 12.40
C VAL A 279 -24.85 2.70 12.26
N PHE A 280 -23.70 2.18 12.71
CA PHE A 280 -22.43 2.88 12.68
C PHE A 280 -21.37 1.98 12.07
N TYR A 281 -20.47 2.58 11.28
CA TYR A 281 -19.30 1.91 10.74
C TYR A 281 -18.02 2.60 11.19
N HIS A 282 -16.90 1.90 11.06
CA HIS A 282 -15.58 2.45 11.29
C HIS A 282 -14.83 2.47 9.97
N GLN A 283 -14.08 3.53 9.70
CA GLN A 283 -13.18 3.55 8.56
C GLN A 283 -12.08 2.49 8.73
N ASN A 284 -11.86 1.68 7.69
CA ASN A 284 -10.90 0.57 7.68
C ASN A 284 -11.18 -0.46 8.79
N TYR A 285 -12.46 -0.80 9.04
CA TYR A 285 -12.87 -1.65 10.16
C TYR A 285 -12.30 -3.07 10.07
N TYR A 286 -12.36 -3.68 8.89
CA TYR A 286 -11.82 -5.01 8.65
C TYR A 286 -10.65 -4.93 7.67
N TRP A 287 -9.75 -5.90 7.74
CA TRP A 287 -8.60 -5.98 6.86
C TRP A 287 -8.23 -7.43 6.55
N TRP A 288 -7.50 -7.63 5.47
CA TRP A 288 -6.92 -8.92 5.10
C TRP A 288 -5.72 -8.72 4.19
N CYS A 289 -4.82 -9.73 4.14
CA CYS A 289 -3.66 -9.71 3.25
C CYS A 289 -3.70 -10.87 2.25
N GLY A 290 -3.23 -10.63 1.03
CA GLY A 290 -3.25 -11.60 -0.06
C GLY A 290 -1.97 -11.64 -0.88
N ARG A 291 -1.80 -12.74 -1.62
CA ARG A 291 -0.75 -12.92 -2.63
C ARG A 291 -1.29 -13.68 -3.83
N ALA A 292 -0.60 -13.65 -4.96
CA ALA A 292 -0.87 -14.59 -6.05
C ALA A 292 -0.73 -16.03 -5.55
N ALA A 293 -1.68 -16.90 -5.91
CA ALA A 293 -1.54 -18.32 -5.62
C ALA A 293 -0.34 -18.88 -6.40
N ALA A 294 0.42 -19.78 -5.78
CA ALA A 294 1.48 -20.50 -6.50
C ALA A 294 0.86 -21.22 -7.71
N ALA A 295 1.49 -21.09 -8.88
CA ALA A 295 0.96 -21.59 -10.16
C ALA A 295 0.61 -23.10 -10.18
N GLY A 296 0.99 -23.86 -9.16
CA GLY A 296 0.64 -25.29 -8.99
C GLY A 296 -0.69 -25.58 -8.28
N ALA A 297 -1.36 -24.61 -7.66
CA ALA A 297 -2.57 -24.88 -6.86
C ALA A 297 -3.88 -24.85 -7.67
N ALA A 298 -3.93 -24.11 -8.78
CA ALA A 298 -5.18 -23.88 -9.54
C ALA A 298 -5.60 -25.05 -10.46
N ALA A 299 -4.73 -26.03 -10.68
CA ALA A 299 -5.04 -27.18 -11.54
C ALA A 299 -5.93 -28.25 -10.86
N ALA A 300 -6.12 -28.20 -9.54
CA ALA A 300 -6.74 -29.30 -8.79
C ALA A 300 -8.25 -29.17 -8.53
N THR A 301 -8.91 -28.05 -8.88
CA THR A 301 -10.31 -27.78 -8.50
C THR A 301 -11.27 -27.52 -9.66
N ARG A 302 -10.84 -27.74 -10.91
CA ARG A 302 -11.75 -27.78 -12.07
C ARG A 302 -12.00 -29.24 -12.48
N GLU A 303 -12.72 -29.99 -11.65
CA GLU A 303 -13.49 -31.14 -12.14
C GLU A 303 -14.92 -30.66 -12.51
N PRO A 304 -15.50 -31.17 -13.61
CA PRO A 304 -16.76 -30.71 -14.17
C PRO A 304 -18.01 -31.06 -13.34
#